data_AF-A0A0D0A5B8-F1
#
_entry.id   AF-A0A0D0A5B8-F1
#
_cell.length_a   1.000
_cell.length_b   1.000
_cell.length_c   1.000
_cell.angle_alpha   90.00
_cell.angle_beta   90.00
_cell.angle_gamma   90.00
#
_symmetry.space_group_name_H-M   'P 1'
#
loop_
_entity.id
_entity.type
_entity.pdbx_description
1 polymer ?
#
loop_
_entity_poly.entity_id
_entity_poly.type
_entity_poly.pdbx_seq_one_letter_code
_entity_poly.pdbx_strand_id
1 'polypeptide(L)'
;IQTAVSSPRHTVAVDSALKLYNQLDNLSAARFTNCRLHLPCIVHRVTEVRRRQDLAQETQFTYGLKADELNDLLITIEEALVQFSWARPTRQAFLLVRPWDCRLFELPDFAEQPAFDDDAVNLSDPGSPLDHSHDSAKQEWIDSECRSRALRLIARLRQPFSAFLLAQQRGGEYKRVASDCDIIAQIKDANSVHDLMDIGTLEIL
;
A
#
# COMPACT_ATOMS: atom_id res chain seq x y z
N ILE A 1 16.19 8.04 33.50
CA ILE A 1 16.18 6.89 32.58
C ILE A 1 14.74 6.71 32.11
N GLN A 2 14.38 7.28 30.96
CA GLN A 2 13.06 7.10 30.35
C GLN A 2 13.20 6.02 29.28
N THR A 3 12.85 4.78 29.64
CA THR A 3 12.68 3.69 28.69
C THR A 3 11.42 3.96 27.89
N ALA A 4 11.58 4.41 26.64
CA ALA A 4 10.47 4.54 25.70
C ALA A 4 9.92 3.14 25.39
N VAL A 5 8.88 2.74 26.13
CA VAL A 5 8.13 1.51 25.85
C VAL A 5 7.41 1.70 24.52
N SER A 6 8.03 1.19 23.45
CA SER A 6 7.41 1.11 22.13
C SER A 6 6.12 0.32 22.28
N SER A 7 4.99 0.94 21.92
CA SER A 7 3.66 0.31 22.02
C SER A 7 3.66 -1.02 21.25
N PRO A 8 3.18 -2.14 21.84
CA PRO A 8 3.18 -3.45 21.19
C PRO A 8 2.42 -3.48 19.86
N ARG A 9 1.45 -2.58 19.67
CA ARG A 9 0.72 -2.41 18.39
C ARG A 9 1.63 -1.95 17.25
N HIS A 10 2.62 -1.12 17.56
CA HIS A 10 3.56 -0.61 16.58
C HIS A 10 4.53 -1.70 16.10
N THR A 11 4.93 -2.62 16.98
CA THR A 11 5.77 -3.75 16.61
C THR A 11 5.04 -4.71 15.66
N VAL A 12 3.78 -5.05 15.97
CA VAL A 12 2.97 -5.94 15.13
C VAL A 12 2.74 -5.37 13.71
N ALA A 13 2.54 -4.04 13.61
CA ALA A 13 2.41 -3.37 12.32
C ALA A 13 3.71 -3.40 11.50
N VAL A 14 4.86 -3.27 12.16
CA VAL A 14 6.19 -3.35 11.51
C VAL A 14 6.47 -4.75 10.97
N ASP A 15 6.17 -5.80 11.74
CA ASP A 15 6.38 -7.18 11.29
C ASP A 15 5.48 -7.54 10.10
N SER A 16 4.20 -7.14 10.16
CA SER A 16 3.24 -7.35 9.07
C SER A 16 3.66 -6.58 7.81
N ALA A 17 4.11 -5.33 7.97
CA ALA A 17 4.63 -4.54 6.87
C ALA A 17 5.90 -5.17 6.27
N LEU A 18 6.83 -5.70 7.08
CA LEU A 18 8.02 -6.37 6.55
C LEU A 18 7.65 -7.62 5.74
N LYS A 19 6.68 -8.41 6.20
CA LYS A 19 6.18 -9.56 5.44
C LYS A 19 5.56 -9.12 4.10
N LEU A 20 4.72 -8.08 4.13
CA LEU A 20 4.11 -7.50 2.94
C LEU A 20 5.16 -6.95 1.97
N TYR A 21 6.17 -6.25 2.49
CA TYR A 21 7.31 -5.77 1.72
C TYR A 21 7.98 -6.92 0.97
N ASN A 22 8.33 -8.00 1.67
CA ASN A 22 8.96 -9.17 1.06
C ASN A 22 8.05 -9.82 0.00
N GLN A 23 6.73 -9.88 0.21
CA GLN A 23 5.80 -10.41 -0.80
C GLN A 23 5.77 -9.53 -2.05
N LEU A 24 5.74 -8.22 -1.89
CA LEU A 24 5.70 -7.24 -2.98
C LEU A 24 7.03 -7.16 -3.74
N ASP A 25 8.16 -7.30 -3.05
CA ASP A 25 9.51 -7.31 -3.64
C ASP A 25 9.75 -8.58 -4.47
N ASN A 26 9.13 -9.70 -4.08
CA ASN A 26 9.19 -10.94 -4.85
C ASN A 26 8.31 -10.94 -6.13
N LEU A 27 7.49 -9.92 -6.34
CA LEU A 27 6.71 -9.80 -7.57
C LEU A 27 7.58 -9.31 -8.74
N SER A 28 7.18 -9.69 -9.95
CA SER A 28 7.77 -9.08 -11.15
C SER A 28 7.44 -7.59 -11.20
N ALA A 29 8.46 -6.78 -11.53
CA ALA A 29 8.25 -5.36 -11.82
C ALA A 29 7.22 -5.16 -12.94
N ALA A 30 6.56 -4.00 -12.94
CA ALA A 30 5.65 -3.61 -14.00
C ALA A 30 6.33 -3.75 -15.36
N ARG A 31 5.74 -4.54 -16.26
CA ARG A 31 6.37 -4.87 -17.54
C ARG A 31 5.34 -5.15 -18.62
N PHE A 32 5.78 -4.99 -19.86
CA PHE A 32 5.00 -5.33 -21.03
C PHE A 32 5.53 -6.62 -21.65
N THR A 33 4.69 -7.65 -21.73
CA THR A 33 5.04 -8.96 -22.34
C THR A 33 3.87 -9.48 -23.15
N ASN A 34 4.12 -10.07 -24.32
CA ASN A 34 3.07 -10.60 -25.21
C ASN A 34 1.96 -9.60 -25.54
N CYS A 35 2.33 -8.32 -25.74
CA CYS A 35 1.38 -7.23 -25.96
C CYS A 35 0.43 -6.94 -24.78
N ARG A 36 0.79 -7.36 -23.56
CA ARG A 36 -0.01 -7.18 -22.36
C ARG A 36 0.80 -6.48 -21.28
N LEU A 37 0.16 -5.57 -20.56
CA LEU A 37 0.76 -4.87 -19.43
C LEU A 37 0.49 -5.68 -18.16
N HIS A 38 1.56 -6.17 -17.53
CA HIS A 38 1.51 -6.83 -16.23
C HIS A 38 1.86 -5.81 -15.16
N LEU A 39 0.93 -5.55 -14.25
CA LEU A 39 1.09 -4.62 -13.14
C LEU A 39 0.97 -5.37 -11.81
N PRO A 40 2.04 -5.44 -11.00
CA PRO A 40 1.89 -5.87 -9.61
C PRO A 40 0.94 -4.91 -8.89
N CYS A 41 0.07 -5.44 -8.03
CA CYS A 41 -0.97 -4.64 -7.41
C CYS A 41 -1.39 -5.15 -6.04
N ILE A 42 -1.88 -4.22 -5.22
CA ILE A 42 -2.60 -4.51 -3.98
C ILE A 42 -4.10 -4.39 -4.27
N VAL A 43 -4.86 -5.41 -3.87
CA VAL A 43 -6.29 -5.55 -4.16
C VAL A 43 -7.09 -5.33 -2.88
N HIS A 44 -8.07 -4.44 -2.96
CA HIS A 44 -9.02 -4.17 -1.88
C HIS A 44 -10.41 -4.56 -2.34
N ARG A 45 -11.05 -5.47 -1.59
CA ARG A 45 -12.40 -5.93 -1.91
C ARG A 45 -13.42 -4.85 -1.56
N VAL A 46 -14.29 -4.50 -2.51
CA VAL A 46 -15.39 -3.57 -2.27
C VAL A 46 -16.54 -4.32 -1.60
N THR A 47 -16.94 -3.85 -0.42
CA THR A 47 -17.97 -4.46 0.43
C THR A 47 -19.33 -3.78 0.26
N GLU A 48 -19.36 -2.53 -0.19
CA GLU A 48 -20.58 -1.77 -0.38
C GLU A 48 -20.45 -0.77 -1.53
N VAL A 49 -21.50 -0.71 -2.38
CA VAL A 49 -21.71 0.30 -3.41
C VAL A 49 -23.12 0.84 -3.23
N ARG A 50 -23.25 2.11 -2.86
CA ARG A 50 -24.55 2.77 -2.70
C ARG A 50 -24.63 4.05 -3.50
N ARG A 51 -25.66 4.19 -4.32
CA ARG A 51 -25.91 5.43 -5.04
C ARG A 51 -26.39 6.49 -4.04
N ARG A 52 -25.78 7.66 -4.06
CA ARG A 52 -26.38 8.85 -3.45
C ARG A 52 -27.41 9.44 -4.42
N GLN A 53 -28.58 9.75 -3.91
CA GLN A 53 -29.56 10.54 -4.66
C GLN A 53 -29.08 11.98 -4.64
N ASP A 54 -28.62 12.46 -5.79
CA ASP A 54 -28.37 13.86 -6.04
C ASP A 54 -29.37 14.36 -7.08
N LEU A 55 -29.95 15.54 -6.85
CA LEU A 55 -30.99 16.12 -7.69
C LEU A 55 -30.42 16.89 -8.90
N ALA A 56 -29.09 17.07 -8.97
CA ALA A 56 -28.49 18.13 -9.80
C ALA A 56 -27.95 17.71 -11.18
N GLN A 57 -27.76 16.41 -11.48
CA GLN A 57 -27.17 15.99 -12.76
C GLN A 57 -27.84 14.73 -13.31
N GLU A 58 -28.44 14.83 -14.50
CA GLU A 58 -29.09 13.70 -15.18
C GLU A 58 -28.09 12.70 -15.78
N THR A 59 -26.85 13.13 -16.02
CA THR A 59 -25.83 12.35 -16.75
C THR A 59 -24.76 11.69 -15.87
N GLN A 60 -24.66 12.07 -14.59
CA GLN A 60 -23.65 11.55 -13.68
C GLN A 60 -24.27 10.98 -12.41
N PHE A 61 -23.68 9.91 -11.91
CA PHE A 61 -24.13 9.18 -10.75
C PHE A 61 -23.05 9.22 -9.66
N THR A 62 -23.44 9.72 -8.49
CA THR A 62 -22.56 9.73 -7.30
C THR A 62 -22.76 8.44 -6.51
N TYR A 63 -21.68 7.70 -6.23
CA TYR A 63 -21.67 6.48 -5.45
C TYR A 63 -20.78 6.60 -4.22
N GLY A 64 -21.28 6.12 -3.08
CA GLY A 64 -20.48 5.81 -1.91
C GLY A 64 -19.95 4.37 -1.98
N LEU A 65 -18.64 4.24 -1.86
CA LEU A 65 -17.93 2.97 -1.87
C LEU A 65 -17.32 2.70 -0.50
N LYS A 66 -17.44 1.45 -0.06
CA LYS A 66 -16.68 0.93 1.08
C LYS A 66 -15.89 -0.29 0.64
N ALA A 67 -14.65 -0.36 1.06
CA ALA A 67 -13.79 -1.49 0.82
C ALA A 67 -13.05 -1.87 2.10
N ASP A 68 -12.58 -3.11 2.14
CA ASP A 68 -11.74 -3.60 3.21
C ASP A 68 -10.49 -2.71 3.32
N GLU A 69 -10.12 -2.36 4.56
CA GLU A 69 -8.94 -1.55 4.91
C GLU A 69 -8.91 -0.10 4.39
N LEU A 70 -9.81 0.30 3.50
CA LEU A 70 -9.88 1.64 2.92
C LEU A 70 -10.92 2.54 3.57
N ASN A 71 -10.64 3.84 3.62
CA ASN A 71 -11.60 4.87 4.00
C ASN A 71 -12.79 4.85 3.04
N ASP A 72 -13.98 5.13 3.59
CA ASP A 72 -15.18 5.25 2.79
C ASP A 72 -14.98 6.41 1.79
N LEU A 73 -15.27 6.17 0.51
CA LEU A 73 -14.95 7.10 -0.56
C LEU A 73 -16.16 7.38 -1.45
N LEU A 74 -16.16 8.54 -2.09
CA LEU A 74 -17.21 8.98 -3.00
C LEU A 74 -16.64 9.07 -4.41
N ILE A 75 -17.34 8.50 -5.38
CA ILE A 75 -17.01 8.62 -6.80
C ILE A 75 -18.20 9.16 -7.58
N THR A 76 -17.91 9.91 -8.64
CA THR A 76 -18.89 10.43 -9.58
C THR A 76 -18.55 9.91 -10.96
N ILE A 77 -19.49 9.21 -11.60
CA ILE A 77 -19.25 8.48 -12.84
C ILE A 77 -20.47 8.55 -13.75
N GLU A 78 -20.28 8.41 -15.05
CA GLU A 78 -21.37 8.41 -16.03
C GLU A 78 -22.05 7.03 -16.16
N GLU A 79 -21.31 5.95 -15.89
CA GLU A 79 -21.86 4.58 -15.94
C GLU A 79 -22.64 4.23 -14.67
N ALA A 80 -23.83 3.62 -14.83
CA ALA A 80 -24.60 3.13 -13.69
C ALA A 80 -24.00 1.83 -13.13
N LEU A 81 -23.64 1.83 -11.84
CA LEU A 81 -23.17 0.65 -11.11
C LEU A 81 -24.31 -0.12 -10.43
N VAL A 82 -24.12 -1.43 -10.34
CA VAL A 82 -24.96 -2.32 -9.53
C VAL A 82 -24.75 -1.98 -8.06
N GLN A 83 -25.83 -1.60 -7.39
CA GLN A 83 -25.80 -1.28 -5.96
C GLN A 83 -25.86 -2.55 -5.12
N PHE A 84 -25.04 -2.62 -4.09
CA PHE A 84 -25.04 -3.73 -3.16
C PHE A 84 -24.50 -3.31 -1.79
N SER A 85 -24.83 -4.10 -0.79
CA SER A 85 -24.26 -4.00 0.54
C SER A 85 -24.32 -5.38 1.20
N TRP A 86 -23.76 -5.54 2.39
CA TRP A 86 -23.84 -6.83 3.07
C TRP A 86 -25.27 -7.34 3.29
N ALA A 87 -26.23 -6.43 3.53
CA ALA A 87 -27.65 -6.77 3.68
C ALA A 87 -28.34 -7.16 2.35
N ARG A 88 -27.73 -6.80 1.21
CA ARG A 88 -28.24 -7.06 -0.15
C ARG A 88 -27.06 -7.40 -1.06
N PRO A 89 -26.52 -8.63 -0.95
CA PRO A 89 -25.33 -9.01 -1.70
C PRO A 89 -25.65 -9.11 -3.20
N THR A 90 -24.66 -8.79 -4.02
CA THR A 90 -24.69 -9.01 -5.46
C THR A 90 -23.89 -10.25 -5.83
N ARG A 91 -24.16 -10.80 -7.02
CA ARG A 91 -23.32 -11.86 -7.62
C ARG A 91 -22.05 -11.31 -8.25
N GLN A 92 -21.98 -10.00 -8.50
CA GLN A 92 -20.85 -9.34 -9.15
C GLN A 92 -19.84 -8.83 -8.10
N ALA A 93 -18.61 -9.33 -8.12
CA ALA A 93 -17.56 -8.81 -7.26
C ALA A 93 -17.02 -7.48 -7.82
N PHE A 94 -16.72 -6.54 -6.92
CA PHE A 94 -16.05 -5.28 -7.23
C PHE A 94 -14.74 -5.20 -6.44
N LEU A 95 -13.67 -4.74 -7.10
CA LEU A 95 -12.34 -4.60 -6.53
C LEU A 95 -11.82 -3.18 -6.75
N LEU A 96 -11.14 -2.63 -5.75
CA LEU A 96 -10.29 -1.46 -5.89
C LEU A 96 -8.84 -1.92 -5.93
N VAL A 97 -8.15 -1.63 -7.02
CA VAL A 97 -6.79 -2.09 -7.27
C VAL A 97 -5.84 -0.91 -7.20
N ARG A 98 -4.83 -1.02 -6.33
CA ARG A 98 -3.70 -0.10 -6.22
C ARG A 98 -2.51 -0.67 -7.00
N PRO A 99 -2.10 -0.07 -8.13
CA PRO A 99 -0.87 -0.44 -8.79
C PRO A 99 0.34 -0.26 -7.85
N TRP A 100 1.28 -1.18 -7.94
CA TRP A 100 2.49 -1.21 -7.13
C TRP A 100 3.73 -0.96 -7.99
N ASP A 101 4.70 -0.21 -7.47
CA ASP A 101 6.04 -0.09 -8.06
C ASP A 101 7.08 -0.14 -6.94
N CYS A 102 7.90 -1.20 -6.93
CA CYS A 102 8.94 -1.42 -5.93
C CYS A 102 10.04 -0.35 -5.97
N ARG A 103 10.24 0.31 -7.12
CA ARG A 103 11.24 1.38 -7.29
C ARG A 103 10.91 2.63 -6.47
N LEU A 104 9.66 2.76 -6.01
CA LEU A 104 9.25 3.85 -5.12
C LEU A 104 9.83 3.72 -3.69
N PHE A 105 10.40 2.58 -3.32
CA PHE A 105 11.05 2.36 -2.01
C PHE A 105 12.54 2.64 -1.99
N GLU A 106 13.19 2.53 -3.14
CA GLU A 106 14.63 2.70 -3.30
C GLU A 106 15.04 4.18 -3.41
N LEU A 107 14.07 5.07 -3.65
CA LEU A 107 14.31 6.50 -3.72
C LEU A 107 14.52 7.08 -2.30
N PRO A 108 15.68 7.72 -2.03
CA PRO A 108 15.97 8.36 -0.76
C PRO A 108 15.28 9.73 -0.73
N ASP A 109 13.96 9.74 -0.68
CA ASP A 109 13.22 10.99 -0.50
C ASP A 109 12.12 10.74 0.52
N PHE A 110 12.40 11.13 1.76
CA PHE A 110 11.67 12.18 2.49
C PHE A 110 12.31 12.40 3.87
N ALA A 111 13.30 13.30 3.94
CA ALA A 111 13.48 14.36 4.95
C ALA A 111 14.94 14.84 4.95
N GLU A 112 15.15 16.03 4.37
CA GLU A 112 16.08 17.09 4.73
C GLU A 112 17.24 16.73 5.68
N GLN A 113 18.47 16.85 5.16
CA GLN A 113 19.65 17.14 6.00
C GLN A 113 19.39 18.41 6.82
N PRO A 114 19.82 18.39 8.08
CA PRO A 114 20.84 19.34 8.48
C PRO A 114 22.13 18.57 8.68
N ALA A 115 23.21 19.08 8.09
CA ALA A 115 24.55 18.73 8.51
C ALA A 115 24.63 18.95 10.02
N PHE A 116 24.78 17.88 10.78
CA PHE A 116 25.45 18.00 12.06
C PHE A 116 26.91 18.29 11.69
N ASP A 117 27.27 19.57 11.66
CA ASP A 117 28.64 19.99 11.87
C ASP A 117 29.00 19.55 13.30
N ASP A 118 29.47 18.31 13.43
CA ASP A 118 30.13 17.84 14.63
C ASP A 118 31.62 17.79 14.33
N ASP A 119 32.29 18.85 14.78
CA ASP A 119 33.74 18.91 14.94
C ASP A 119 34.20 17.71 15.79
N ALA A 120 34.60 16.63 15.14
CA ALA A 120 35.26 15.51 15.79
C ALA A 120 36.62 15.28 15.12
N VAL A 121 37.61 15.95 15.72
CA VAL A 121 39.04 15.79 15.52
C VAL A 121 39.45 14.32 15.38
N ASN A 122 40.23 14.09 14.32
CA ASN A 122 40.92 12.84 14.03
C ASN A 122 42.11 12.68 14.99
N LEU A 123 42.07 11.72 15.91
CA LEU A 123 43.27 11.12 16.50
C LEU A 123 43.06 9.62 16.71
N SER A 124 43.73 8.86 15.86
CA SER A 124 43.93 7.41 15.98
C SER A 124 44.73 7.08 17.24
N ASP A 125 44.41 5.96 17.89
CA ASP A 125 45.39 5.20 18.68
C ASP A 125 45.20 3.69 18.42
N PRO A 126 46.25 2.95 18.00
CA PRO A 126 46.16 1.54 17.67
C PRO A 126 46.63 0.68 18.86
N GLY A 127 45.75 -0.15 19.43
CA GLY A 127 46.23 -1.19 20.33
C GLY A 127 45.18 -1.89 21.18
N SER A 128 44.53 -2.91 20.64
CA SER A 128 44.56 -4.28 21.19
C SER A 128 43.54 -5.20 20.52
N PRO A 129 43.88 -6.47 20.25
CA PRO A 129 43.00 -7.44 19.65
C PRO A 129 42.21 -8.18 20.73
N LEU A 130 40.88 -8.18 20.64
CA LEU A 130 40.05 -9.25 21.18
C LEU A 130 38.83 -9.42 20.28
N ASP A 131 38.96 -10.50 19.52
CA ASP A 131 37.98 -11.13 18.67
C ASP A 131 36.71 -11.49 19.47
N HIS A 132 35.59 -11.69 18.76
CA HIS A 132 34.22 -11.96 19.26
C HIS A 132 33.28 -10.75 19.48
N SER A 133 33.20 -9.80 18.54
CA SER A 133 32.06 -8.85 18.52
C SER A 133 31.71 -8.37 17.10
N HIS A 134 31.77 -9.25 16.11
CA HIS A 134 31.41 -8.91 14.73
C HIS A 134 29.99 -9.34 14.33
N ASP A 135 29.35 -10.26 15.07
CA ASP A 135 27.99 -10.72 14.76
C ASP A 135 26.90 -9.81 15.33
N SER A 136 27.08 -9.29 16.55
CA SER A 136 26.05 -8.46 17.22
C SER A 136 25.79 -7.14 16.48
N ALA A 137 26.84 -6.47 16.01
CA ALA A 137 26.71 -5.19 15.30
C ALA A 137 26.11 -5.36 13.88
N LYS A 138 26.34 -6.49 13.22
CA LYS A 138 25.74 -6.80 11.91
C LYS A 138 24.26 -7.12 12.05
N GLN A 139 23.88 -7.89 13.06
CA GLN A 139 22.48 -8.23 13.33
C GLN A 139 21.66 -6.99 13.67
N GLU A 140 22.18 -6.10 14.53
CA GLU A 140 21.51 -4.86 14.92
C GLU A 140 21.35 -3.89 13.73
N TRP A 141 22.31 -3.87 12.79
CA TRP A 141 22.22 -3.10 11.55
C TRP A 141 21.15 -3.63 10.59
N ILE A 142 21.08 -4.96 10.38
CA ILE A 142 20.07 -5.62 9.54
C ILE A 142 18.66 -5.37 10.10
N ASP A 143 18.49 -5.50 11.41
CA ASP A 143 17.20 -5.27 12.08
C ASP A 143 16.75 -3.80 11.94
N SER A 144 17.70 -2.86 12.01
CA SER A 144 17.45 -1.43 11.79
C SER A 144 17.04 -1.12 10.35
N GLU A 145 17.72 -1.70 9.36
CA GLU A 145 17.38 -1.51 7.95
C GLU A 145 16.00 -2.10 7.62
N CYS A 146 15.72 -3.34 8.03
CA CYS A 146 14.42 -3.98 7.85
C CYS A 146 13.29 -3.15 8.47
N ARG A 147 13.51 -2.62 9.68
CA ARG A 147 12.56 -1.71 10.34
C ARG A 147 12.37 -0.42 9.54
N SER A 148 13.44 0.16 9.00
CA SER A 148 13.35 1.36 8.16
C SER A 148 12.54 1.13 6.88
N ARG A 149 12.68 -0.03 6.24
CA ARG A 149 11.94 -0.43 5.04
C ARG A 149 10.46 -0.61 5.36
N ALA A 150 10.15 -1.32 6.45
CA ALA A 150 8.78 -1.51 6.92
C ALA A 150 8.08 -0.17 7.25
N LEU A 151 8.78 0.76 7.92
CA LEU A 151 8.23 2.09 8.22
C LEU A 151 7.98 2.93 6.97
N ARG A 152 8.92 2.91 6.01
CA ARG A 152 8.72 3.56 4.70
C ARG A 152 7.51 2.97 3.96
N LEU A 153 7.34 1.65 4.00
CA LEU A 153 6.17 0.97 3.45
C LEU A 153 4.87 1.46 4.09
N ILE A 154 4.78 1.46 5.41
CA ILE A 154 3.59 1.93 6.14
C ILE A 154 3.29 3.39 5.75
N ALA A 155 4.30 4.26 5.72
CA ALA A 155 4.13 5.66 5.34
C ALA A 155 3.56 5.81 3.92
N ARG A 156 4.08 5.05 2.95
CA ARG A 156 3.60 5.05 1.55
C ARG A 156 2.21 4.46 1.42
N LEU A 157 1.89 3.40 2.16
CA LEU A 157 0.58 2.78 2.13
C LEU A 157 -0.52 3.73 2.62
N ARG A 158 -0.21 4.56 3.64
CA ARG A 158 -1.12 5.58 4.18
C ARG A 158 -1.36 6.78 3.27
N GLN A 159 -0.50 7.01 2.27
CA GLN A 159 -0.73 8.09 1.32
C GLN A 159 -1.95 7.77 0.45
N PRO A 160 -2.75 8.79 0.08
CA PRO A 160 -3.76 8.63 -0.94
C PRO A 160 -3.15 8.08 -2.23
N PHE A 161 -3.87 7.19 -2.91
CA PHE A 161 -3.42 6.55 -4.13
C PHE A 161 -4.51 6.54 -5.20
N SER A 162 -4.08 6.57 -6.46
CA SER A 162 -4.98 6.36 -7.60
C SER A 162 -5.30 4.88 -7.73
N ALA A 163 -6.59 4.56 -7.79
CA ALA A 163 -7.10 3.20 -7.82
C ALA A 163 -7.86 2.90 -9.11
N PHE A 164 -7.84 1.65 -9.55
CA PHE A 164 -8.77 1.14 -10.55
C PHE A 164 -9.96 0.48 -9.88
N LEU A 165 -11.17 0.89 -10.25
CA LEU A 165 -12.38 0.16 -9.88
C LEU A 165 -12.67 -0.88 -10.96
N LEU A 166 -12.66 -2.14 -10.54
CA LEU A 166 -12.84 -3.30 -11.40
C LEU A 166 -14.12 -4.04 -11.04
N ALA A 167 -14.93 -4.35 -12.04
CA ALA A 167 -16.16 -5.12 -11.89
C ALA A 167 -16.01 -6.48 -12.58
N GLN A 168 -16.21 -7.57 -11.81
CA GLN A 168 -16.11 -8.92 -12.33
C GLN A 168 -17.18 -9.20 -13.39
N GLN A 169 -16.79 -9.88 -14.46
CA GLN A 169 -17.64 -10.32 -15.56
C GLN A 169 -17.96 -11.82 -15.45
N ARG A 170 -18.89 -12.31 -16.27
CA ARG A 170 -19.34 -13.72 -16.23
C ARG A 170 -18.24 -14.75 -16.52
N GLY A 171 -17.12 -14.34 -17.10
CA GLY A 171 -15.96 -15.19 -17.42
C GLY A 171 -14.83 -15.15 -16.40
N GLY A 172 -15.01 -14.49 -15.24
CA GLY A 172 -13.94 -14.29 -14.26
C GLY A 172 -12.98 -13.14 -14.60
N GLU A 173 -13.04 -12.63 -15.83
CA GLU A 173 -12.39 -11.39 -16.24
C GLU A 173 -12.97 -10.17 -15.51
N TYR A 174 -12.21 -9.09 -15.45
CA TYR A 174 -12.62 -7.85 -14.82
C TYR A 174 -12.68 -6.72 -15.85
N LYS A 175 -13.79 -5.97 -15.85
CA LYS A 175 -13.92 -4.73 -16.63
C LYS A 175 -13.55 -3.56 -15.72
N ARG A 176 -12.68 -2.65 -16.19
CA ARG A 176 -12.53 -1.34 -15.56
C ARG A 176 -13.84 -0.57 -15.72
N VAL A 177 -14.40 -0.14 -14.61
CA VAL A 177 -15.50 0.82 -14.57
C VAL A 177 -14.93 2.17 -14.13
N ALA A 178 -15.67 3.26 -14.35
CA ALA A 178 -15.22 4.59 -13.95
C ALA A 178 -13.87 4.98 -14.61
N SER A 179 -13.70 4.67 -15.89
CA SER A 179 -12.44 4.92 -16.62
C SER A 179 -12.17 6.40 -16.89
N ASP A 180 -13.22 7.20 -16.85
CA ASP A 180 -13.28 8.64 -17.09
C ASP A 180 -12.90 9.49 -15.87
N CYS A 181 -12.79 8.89 -14.68
CA CYS A 181 -12.46 9.61 -13.45
C CYS A 181 -11.26 9.02 -12.70
N ASP A 182 -10.55 9.90 -11.99
CA ASP A 182 -9.53 9.49 -11.03
C ASP A 182 -10.18 9.09 -9.71
N ILE A 183 -9.92 7.85 -9.27
CA ILE A 183 -10.41 7.34 -7.99
C ILE A 183 -9.27 7.43 -6.99
N ILE A 184 -9.40 8.33 -6.01
CA ILE A 184 -8.42 8.50 -4.95
C ILE A 184 -8.89 7.77 -3.70
N ALA A 185 -8.15 6.73 -3.30
CA ALA A 185 -8.43 5.93 -2.12
C ALA A 185 -7.33 6.09 -1.06
N GLN A 186 -7.64 5.78 0.19
CA GLN A 186 -6.70 5.87 1.30
C GLN A 186 -7.00 4.80 2.35
N ILE A 187 -5.97 4.25 3.00
CA ILE A 187 -6.10 3.25 4.07
C ILE A 187 -6.62 3.89 5.37
N LYS A 188 -7.49 3.17 6.09
CA LYS A 188 -8.13 3.56 7.36
C LYS A 188 -7.15 3.75 8.52
N ASP A 189 -6.35 2.73 8.81
CA ASP A 189 -5.42 2.75 9.96
C ASP A 189 -4.08 2.08 9.60
N ALA A 190 -2.99 2.48 10.28
CA ALA A 190 -1.69 1.82 10.17
C ALA A 190 -1.75 0.36 10.63
N ASN A 191 -2.67 0.04 11.56
CA ASN A 191 -2.92 -1.34 11.94
C ASN A 191 -3.65 -2.13 10.85
N SER A 192 -4.32 -1.48 9.89
CA SER A 192 -4.97 -2.15 8.76
C SER A 192 -3.98 -2.69 7.74
N VAL A 193 -2.68 -2.42 7.89
CA VAL A 193 -1.60 -3.15 7.20
C VAL A 193 -1.44 -4.50 7.89
N HIS A 194 -2.43 -5.37 7.69
CA HIS A 194 -2.39 -6.75 8.15
C HIS A 194 -1.76 -7.64 7.08
N ASP A 195 -1.47 -8.89 7.44
CA ASP A 195 -1.08 -10.01 6.57
C ASP A 195 -2.08 -10.33 5.42
N LEU A 196 -3.07 -9.47 5.18
CA LEU A 196 -4.31 -9.73 4.45
C LEU A 196 -4.57 -8.80 3.25
N MET A 197 -3.63 -7.91 2.90
CA MET A 197 -3.72 -7.23 1.62
C MET A 197 -3.53 -8.27 0.51
N ASP A 198 -4.59 -8.52 -0.25
CA ASP A 198 -4.53 -9.44 -1.37
C ASP A 198 -3.58 -8.87 -2.42
N ILE A 199 -2.42 -9.48 -2.57
CA ILE A 199 -1.43 -9.10 -3.58
C ILE A 199 -1.69 -9.91 -4.85
N GLY A 200 -1.65 -9.24 -6.00
CA GLY A 200 -1.83 -9.87 -7.29
C GLY A 200 -1.01 -9.22 -8.40
N THR A 201 -1.12 -9.78 -9.60
CA THR A 201 -0.67 -9.14 -10.83
C THR A 201 -1.89 -8.93 -11.72
N LEU A 202 -2.18 -7.68 -12.04
CA LEU A 202 -3.20 -7.32 -13.01
C LEU A 202 -2.61 -7.42 -14.42
N GLU A 203 -3.29 -8.13 -15.31
CA GLU A 203 -2.95 -8.25 -16.72
C GLU A 203 -3.93 -7.43 -17.55
N ILE A 204 -3.43 -6.42 -18.25
CA ILE A 204 -4.23 -5.48 -19.05
C ILE A 204 -3.95 -5.71 -20.54
N LEU A 205 -5.02 -5.80 -21.32
CA LEU A 205 -5.05 -5.97 -22.77
C LEU A 205 -5.00 -4.64 -23.52
#